data_AF-A0A1Q6WFF1-F1
#
_entry.id   AF-A0A1Q6WFF1-F1
#
_cell.length_a   1.000
_cell.length_b   1.000
_cell.length_c   1.000
_cell.angle_alpha   90.00
_cell.angle_beta   90.00
_cell.angle_gamma   90.00
#
_symmetry.space_group_name_H-M   'P 1'
#
loop_
_entity.id
_entity.type
_entity.pdbx_description
1 polymer ?
#
loop_
_entity_poly.entity_id
_entity_poly.type
_entity_poly.pdbx_seq_one_letter_code
_entity_poly.pdbx_strand_id
1 'polypeptide(L)'
;MPAAALASSQLDGTWKSNVNSMKVTGKPDVYLLADGEYTCSSCDPELKVKADGAEHQVTGHSYYDTAMVKITSPTSDEGVLKQGGKEAIRFTDTVSADGTTLTSKFTNHIGDKVVTGEVVEKRLASGAPGSHPVSGSWQQQQFKGNDALRTVEYQMTTDHFVMRWNGTGYDAKFDGKEYPIKGDPGHTVVTVTRIDPNTVEEIDHRQGKVVDEIRLAAAKDGKTIEVTDKDLAHGQTTTYTLEKQQ
;
A
#
# COMPACT_ATOMS: atom_id res chain seq x y z
N MET A 1 25.13 -37.54 15.81
CA MET A 1 25.56 -36.23 15.27
C MET A 1 24.62 -35.19 15.87
N PRO A 2 25.11 -34.16 16.59
CA PRO A 2 24.22 -33.10 17.03
C PRO A 2 23.75 -32.33 15.80
N ALA A 3 22.44 -32.23 15.62
CA ALA A 3 21.83 -31.37 14.61
C ALA A 3 22.26 -29.94 14.91
N ALA A 4 23.03 -29.33 14.02
CA ALA A 4 23.27 -27.89 14.08
C ALA A 4 21.89 -27.23 13.97
N ALA A 5 21.41 -26.64 15.06
CA ALA A 5 20.31 -25.70 15.01
C ALA A 5 20.77 -24.57 14.09
N LEU A 6 20.20 -24.49 12.88
CA LEU A 6 20.37 -23.32 12.04
C LEU A 6 19.94 -22.13 12.90
N ALA A 7 20.84 -21.16 13.10
CA ALA A 7 20.48 -19.95 13.81
C ALA A 7 19.32 -19.30 13.05
N SER A 8 18.17 -19.17 13.70
CA SER A 8 17.02 -18.44 13.17
C SER A 8 17.47 -17.04 12.79
N SER A 9 17.12 -16.60 11.58
CA SER A 9 17.39 -15.23 11.15
C SER A 9 16.74 -14.24 12.09
N GLN A 10 17.33 -13.04 12.25
CA GLN A 10 16.66 -11.98 13.01
C GLN A 10 15.37 -11.51 12.35
N LEU A 11 15.19 -11.78 11.06
CA LEU A 11 13.95 -11.54 10.31
C LEU A 11 12.86 -12.58 10.61
N ASP A 12 13.20 -13.76 11.15
CA ASP A 12 12.22 -14.84 11.33
C ASP A 12 11.17 -14.46 12.37
N GLY A 13 9.89 -14.55 11.98
CA GLY A 13 8.76 -14.44 12.89
C GLY A 13 7.59 -13.64 12.32
N THR A 14 6.62 -13.39 13.20
CA THR A 14 5.48 -12.53 12.94
C THR A 14 5.80 -11.11 13.40
N TRP A 15 5.49 -10.14 12.56
CA TRP A 15 5.88 -8.75 12.71
C TRP A 15 4.66 -7.85 12.56
N LYS A 16 4.57 -6.80 13.37
CA LYS A 16 3.49 -5.82 13.31
C LYS A 16 4.01 -4.42 13.06
N SER A 17 3.47 -3.71 12.08
CA SER A 17 3.92 -2.34 11.79
C SER A 17 3.59 -1.36 12.91
N ASN A 18 4.57 -0.56 13.30
CA ASN A 18 4.40 0.58 14.20
C ASN A 18 4.00 1.80 13.37
N VAL A 19 2.69 2.03 13.24
CA VAL A 19 2.15 3.13 12.44
C VAL A 19 2.59 4.52 12.92
N ASN A 20 2.98 4.67 14.18
CA ASN A 20 3.47 5.95 14.72
C ASN A 20 4.90 6.27 14.29
N SER A 21 5.66 5.26 13.84
CA SER A 21 6.99 5.45 13.27
C SER A 21 6.97 5.85 11.80
N MET A 22 5.80 5.72 11.15
CA MET A 22 5.67 5.84 9.72
C MET A 22 5.87 7.27 9.25
N LYS A 23 6.67 7.43 8.20
CA LYS A 23 6.92 8.71 7.53
C LYS A 23 6.81 8.49 6.03
N VAL A 24 5.99 9.31 5.38
CA VAL A 24 5.82 9.32 3.93
C VAL A 24 6.43 10.59 3.37
N THR A 25 7.22 10.46 2.31
CA THR A 25 7.83 11.56 1.57
C THR A 25 7.69 11.31 0.07
N GLY A 26 7.95 12.32 -0.75
CA GLY A 26 7.87 12.20 -2.22
C GLY A 26 6.69 12.96 -2.80
N LYS A 27 6.10 12.43 -3.87
CA LYS A 27 4.97 13.08 -4.55
C LYS A 27 3.69 13.04 -3.68
N PRO A 28 2.91 14.13 -3.66
CA PRO A 28 1.62 14.12 -2.99
C PRO A 28 0.58 13.36 -3.80
N ASP A 29 -0.51 12.99 -3.13
CA ASP A 29 -1.74 12.61 -3.81
C ASP A 29 -2.39 13.81 -4.46
N VAL A 30 -2.96 13.64 -5.65
CA VAL A 30 -3.52 14.73 -6.45
C VAL A 30 -4.89 14.34 -6.96
N TYR A 31 -5.90 15.03 -6.42
CA TYR A 31 -7.30 14.82 -6.76
C TYR A 31 -7.89 16.07 -7.41
N LEU A 32 -8.78 15.85 -8.38
CA LEU A 32 -9.64 16.87 -8.94
C LEU A 32 -11.06 16.31 -9.03
N LEU A 33 -11.98 16.97 -8.35
CA LEU A 33 -13.42 16.70 -8.45
C LEU A 33 -14.11 17.99 -8.88
N ALA A 34 -14.42 18.09 -10.17
CA ALA A 34 -15.00 19.27 -10.80
C ALA A 34 -15.86 18.84 -12.00
N ASP A 35 -16.87 19.65 -12.34
CA ASP A 35 -17.69 19.45 -13.54
C ASP A 35 -18.32 18.04 -13.67
N GLY A 36 -18.58 17.37 -12.53
CA GLY A 36 -19.14 16.03 -12.47
C GLY A 36 -18.14 14.89 -12.75
N GLU A 37 -16.85 15.18 -12.84
CA GLU A 37 -15.77 14.20 -13.03
C GLU A 37 -14.82 14.19 -11.82
N TYR A 38 -14.40 13.00 -11.42
CA TYR A 38 -13.32 12.74 -10.48
C TYR A 38 -12.08 12.30 -11.26
N THR A 39 -10.95 12.94 -10.99
CA THR A 39 -9.62 12.56 -11.48
C THR A 39 -8.69 12.34 -10.29
N CYS A 40 -8.02 11.19 -10.25
CA CYS A 40 -6.87 10.93 -9.40
C CYS A 40 -5.62 10.88 -10.27
N SER A 41 -4.90 12.00 -10.34
CA SER A 41 -3.68 12.13 -11.15
C SER A 41 -2.46 11.47 -10.51
N SER A 42 -2.51 11.18 -9.20
CA SER A 42 -1.48 10.40 -8.52
C SER A 42 -1.64 8.89 -8.70
N CYS A 43 -2.82 8.40 -9.11
CA CYS A 43 -3.06 6.98 -9.38
C CYS A 43 -2.24 6.48 -10.58
N ASP A 44 -1.83 5.19 -10.56
CA ASP A 44 -1.16 4.53 -11.69
C ASP A 44 -1.99 3.35 -12.26
N PRO A 45 -2.48 3.44 -13.51
CA PRO A 45 -2.56 4.65 -14.33
C PRO A 45 -3.53 5.70 -13.72
N GLU A 46 -3.50 6.94 -14.25
CA GLU A 46 -4.42 8.01 -13.84
C GLU A 46 -5.87 7.53 -13.96
N LEU A 47 -6.65 7.70 -12.88
CA LEU A 47 -8.06 7.35 -12.85
C LEU A 47 -8.89 8.58 -13.22
N LYS A 48 -9.77 8.46 -14.22
CA LYS A 48 -10.85 9.41 -14.52
C LYS A 48 -12.19 8.70 -14.54
N VAL A 49 -13.14 9.21 -13.79
CA VAL A 49 -14.47 8.61 -13.67
C VAL A 49 -15.51 9.68 -13.34
N LYS A 50 -16.75 9.50 -13.81
CA LYS A 50 -17.84 10.40 -13.43
C LYS A 50 -18.15 10.25 -11.94
N ALA A 51 -18.39 11.37 -11.28
CA ALA A 51 -18.78 11.43 -9.88
C ALA A 51 -20.32 11.44 -9.71
N ASP A 52 -21.01 10.58 -10.47
CA ASP A 52 -22.48 10.51 -10.56
C ASP A 52 -23.10 9.40 -9.68
N GLY A 53 -22.27 8.66 -8.95
CA GLY A 53 -22.68 7.53 -8.14
C GLY A 53 -23.05 6.26 -8.92
N ALA A 54 -22.79 6.22 -10.23
CA ALA A 54 -22.93 5.02 -11.05
C ALA A 54 -21.58 4.29 -11.21
N GLU A 55 -21.67 3.00 -11.52
CA GLU A 55 -20.49 2.18 -11.84
C GLU A 55 -20.05 2.42 -13.29
N HIS A 56 -18.76 2.71 -13.48
CA HIS A 56 -18.15 2.92 -14.79
C HIS A 56 -16.99 1.94 -14.98
N GLN A 57 -16.88 1.38 -16.17
CA GLN A 57 -15.73 0.56 -16.55
C GLN A 57 -14.49 1.44 -16.70
N VAL A 58 -13.36 0.94 -16.20
CA VAL A 58 -12.05 1.57 -16.30
C VAL A 58 -11.02 0.53 -16.73
N THR A 59 -9.90 0.96 -17.30
CA THR A 59 -8.96 0.04 -17.96
C THR A 59 -7.52 0.31 -17.54
N GLY A 60 -6.71 -0.74 -17.47
CA GLY A 60 -5.26 -0.65 -17.22
C GLY A 60 -4.87 -0.80 -15.74
N HIS A 61 -5.82 -0.69 -14.82
CA HIS A 61 -5.56 -0.88 -13.39
C HIS A 61 -5.47 -2.37 -13.05
N SER A 62 -4.51 -2.74 -12.21
CA SER A 62 -4.23 -4.15 -11.88
C SER A 62 -5.20 -4.75 -10.86
N TYR A 63 -5.91 -3.89 -10.11
CA TYR A 63 -6.70 -4.30 -8.93
C TYR A 63 -8.20 -4.01 -9.05
N TYR A 64 -8.62 -3.33 -10.12
CA TYR A 64 -10.00 -3.01 -10.38
C TYR A 64 -10.23 -2.78 -11.88
N ASP A 65 -11.43 -3.13 -12.35
CA ASP A 65 -11.92 -2.89 -13.71
C ASP A 65 -13.15 -1.95 -13.72
N THR A 66 -13.64 -1.60 -12.54
CA THR A 66 -14.83 -0.78 -12.35
C THR A 66 -14.59 0.21 -11.22
N ALA A 67 -14.99 1.47 -11.43
CA ALA A 67 -14.96 2.53 -10.43
C ALA A 67 -16.33 3.21 -10.33
N MET A 68 -16.71 3.59 -9.12
CA MET A 68 -17.83 4.47 -8.83
C MET A 68 -17.32 5.54 -7.87
N VAL A 69 -17.63 6.81 -8.17
CA VAL A 69 -17.39 7.94 -7.26
C VAL A 69 -18.69 8.70 -7.08
N LYS A 70 -18.94 9.18 -5.86
CA LYS A 70 -20.13 9.95 -5.53
C LYS A 70 -19.83 11.03 -4.50
N ILE A 71 -20.27 12.24 -4.79
CA ILE A 71 -20.27 13.33 -3.81
C ILE A 71 -21.32 13.01 -2.73
N THR A 72 -20.90 12.93 -1.47
CA THR A 72 -21.77 12.59 -0.32
C THR A 72 -22.10 13.80 0.55
N SER A 73 -21.26 14.83 0.51
CA SER A 73 -21.48 16.11 1.21
C SER A 73 -20.71 17.24 0.53
N PRO A 74 -20.88 18.51 0.95
CA PRO A 74 -20.06 19.62 0.43
C PRO A 74 -18.55 19.47 0.64
N THR A 75 -18.11 18.55 1.51
CA THR A 75 -16.69 18.35 1.86
C THR A 75 -16.27 16.88 1.74
N SER A 76 -17.12 16.00 1.21
CA SER A 76 -16.89 14.56 1.22
C SER A 76 -17.37 13.87 -0.05
N ASP A 77 -16.64 12.83 -0.42
CA ASP A 77 -17.02 11.88 -1.46
C ASP A 77 -16.79 10.44 -0.99
N GLU A 78 -17.42 9.49 -1.66
CA GLU A 78 -17.16 8.06 -1.49
C GLU A 78 -16.79 7.43 -2.83
N GLY A 79 -15.93 6.42 -2.76
CA GLY A 79 -15.50 5.64 -3.91
C GLY A 79 -15.65 4.14 -3.67
N VAL A 80 -15.98 3.41 -4.74
CA VAL A 80 -15.99 1.95 -4.77
C VAL A 80 -15.24 1.46 -6.00
N LEU A 81 -14.25 0.61 -5.79
CA LEU A 81 -13.47 -0.06 -6.81
C LEU A 81 -13.84 -1.55 -6.82
N LYS A 82 -14.11 -2.11 -7.99
CA LYS A 82 -14.42 -3.53 -8.16
C LYS A 82 -13.51 -4.20 -9.15
N GLN A 83 -13.28 -5.50 -8.93
CA GLN A 83 -12.63 -6.40 -9.88
C GLN A 83 -13.59 -7.54 -10.21
N GLY A 84 -13.89 -7.75 -11.49
CA GLY A 84 -14.80 -8.81 -11.94
C GLY A 84 -16.18 -8.72 -11.28
N GLY A 85 -16.68 -7.50 -11.06
CA GLY A 85 -17.97 -7.23 -10.41
C GLY A 85 -18.00 -7.41 -8.88
N LYS A 86 -16.88 -7.78 -8.23
CA LYS A 86 -16.78 -7.88 -6.76
C LYS A 86 -16.12 -6.64 -6.18
N GLU A 87 -16.69 -6.10 -5.10
CA GLU A 87 -16.09 -4.99 -4.35
C GLU A 87 -14.69 -5.38 -3.86
N ALA A 88 -13.69 -4.65 -4.33
CA ALA A 88 -12.30 -4.81 -3.96
C ALA A 88 -11.94 -3.79 -2.87
N ILE A 89 -12.25 -2.51 -3.11
CA ILE A 89 -11.95 -1.41 -2.18
C ILE A 89 -13.14 -0.46 -2.12
N ARG A 90 -13.43 0.04 -0.92
CA ARG A 90 -14.31 1.18 -0.70
C ARG A 90 -13.58 2.21 0.12
N PHE A 91 -13.73 3.48 -0.22
CA PHE A 91 -13.18 4.58 0.56
C PHE A 91 -14.18 5.72 0.74
N THR A 92 -13.96 6.53 1.76
CA THR A 92 -14.65 7.79 2.00
C THR A 92 -13.62 8.85 2.34
N ASP A 93 -13.66 9.92 1.57
CA ASP A 93 -12.78 11.07 1.70
C ASP A 93 -13.55 12.22 2.34
N THR A 94 -12.93 12.90 3.30
CA THR A 94 -13.56 14.03 3.99
C THR A 94 -12.54 15.11 4.30
N VAL A 95 -12.83 16.32 3.83
CA VAL A 95 -12.02 17.51 4.08
C VAL A 95 -12.51 18.23 5.33
N SER A 96 -11.57 18.64 6.18
CA SER A 96 -11.85 19.45 7.37
C SER A 96 -12.50 20.79 7.04
N ALA A 97 -13.23 21.37 7.98
CA ALA A 97 -13.92 22.65 7.77
C ALA A 97 -12.98 23.82 7.42
N ASP A 98 -11.73 23.79 7.92
CA ASP A 98 -10.69 24.76 7.56
C ASP A 98 -10.00 24.45 6.22
N GLY A 99 -10.40 23.36 5.56
CA GLY A 99 -9.87 22.89 4.30
C GLY A 99 -8.48 22.27 4.38
N THR A 100 -7.81 22.23 5.53
CA THR A 100 -6.37 21.91 5.61
C THR A 100 -6.04 20.42 5.71
N THR A 101 -7.02 19.60 6.06
CA THR A 101 -6.84 18.16 6.33
C THR A 101 -7.81 17.34 5.49
N LEU A 102 -7.32 16.28 4.87
CA LEU A 102 -8.12 15.24 4.23
C LEU A 102 -8.01 13.98 5.07
N THR A 103 -9.14 13.37 5.40
CA THR A 103 -9.20 12.06 6.05
C THR A 103 -9.82 11.08 5.07
N SER A 104 -9.07 10.06 4.68
CA SER A 104 -9.55 8.93 3.88
C SER A 104 -9.75 7.71 4.78
N LYS A 105 -10.93 7.12 4.76
CA LYS A 105 -11.22 5.84 5.44
C LYS A 105 -11.51 4.78 4.40
N PHE A 106 -10.86 3.62 4.51
CA PHE A 106 -11.03 2.58 3.53
C PHE A 106 -11.31 1.20 4.13
N THR A 107 -11.99 0.38 3.35
CA THR A 107 -12.16 -1.06 3.53
C THR A 107 -11.64 -1.75 2.27
N ASN A 108 -10.74 -2.72 2.45
CA ASN A 108 -10.15 -3.52 1.39
C ASN A 108 -10.53 -4.99 1.61
N HIS A 109 -11.12 -5.60 0.58
CA HIS A 109 -11.58 -6.98 0.54
C HIS A 109 -10.64 -7.91 -0.23
N ILE A 110 -9.49 -7.41 -0.69
CA ILE A 110 -8.44 -8.21 -1.31
C ILE A 110 -7.68 -8.97 -0.22
N GLY A 111 -7.52 -10.28 -0.43
CA GLY A 111 -6.85 -11.20 0.51
C GLY A 111 -7.83 -12.01 1.36
N ASP A 112 -7.29 -12.71 2.36
CA ASP A 112 -8.05 -13.66 3.19
C ASP A 112 -8.95 -12.98 4.24
N LYS A 113 -8.51 -11.83 4.77
CA LYS A 113 -9.22 -11.06 5.79
C LYS A 113 -9.48 -9.66 5.29
N VAL A 114 -10.61 -9.09 5.72
CA VAL A 114 -10.95 -7.69 5.44
C VAL A 114 -9.96 -6.78 6.17
N VAL A 115 -9.37 -5.88 5.40
CA VAL A 115 -8.46 -4.84 5.84
C VAL A 115 -9.24 -3.53 5.97
N THR A 116 -9.00 -2.77 7.03
CA THR A 116 -9.59 -1.44 7.21
C THR A 116 -8.53 -0.47 7.69
N GLY A 117 -8.59 0.77 7.22
CA GLY A 117 -7.66 1.81 7.64
C GLY A 117 -8.22 3.21 7.53
N GLU A 118 -7.43 4.14 8.07
CA GLU A 118 -7.66 5.58 8.01
C GLU A 118 -6.32 6.26 7.70
N VAL A 119 -6.30 7.08 6.66
CA VAL A 119 -5.19 7.94 6.28
C VAL A 119 -5.58 9.38 6.60
N VAL A 120 -4.67 10.13 7.21
CA VAL A 120 -4.83 11.57 7.43
C VAL A 120 -3.73 12.30 6.66
N GLU A 121 -4.14 13.23 5.82
CA GLU A 121 -3.27 13.96 4.90
C GLU A 121 -3.39 15.46 5.11
N LYS A 122 -2.28 16.16 4.90
CA LYS A 122 -2.20 17.61 4.98
C LYS A 122 -2.25 18.21 3.57
N ARG A 123 -3.06 19.26 3.39
CA ARG A 123 -3.10 19.98 2.12
C ARG A 123 -1.76 20.67 1.82
N LEU A 124 -1.26 20.49 0.60
CA LEU A 124 -0.15 21.25 0.04
C LEU A 124 -0.63 22.37 -0.91
N ALA A 125 -1.65 22.08 -1.72
CA ALA A 125 -2.26 23.05 -2.62
C ALA A 125 -3.77 22.80 -2.73
N SER A 126 -4.53 23.89 -2.89
CA SER A 126 -5.96 23.83 -3.16
C SER A 126 -6.23 23.52 -4.63
N GLY A 127 -7.36 22.87 -4.91
CA GLY A 127 -7.88 22.76 -6.27
C GLY A 127 -8.24 24.13 -6.87
N ALA A 128 -8.50 24.14 -8.19
CA ALA A 128 -8.93 25.35 -8.88
C ALA A 128 -10.24 25.92 -8.27
N PRO A 129 -10.46 27.24 -8.28
CA PRO A 129 -11.72 27.82 -7.80
C PRO A 129 -12.94 27.16 -8.46
N GLY A 130 -13.94 26.81 -7.65
CA GLY A 130 -15.17 26.12 -8.12
C GLY A 130 -15.09 24.59 -8.09
N SER A 131 -13.90 24.00 -7.89
CA SER A 131 -13.76 22.57 -7.64
C SER A 131 -14.27 22.17 -6.25
N HIS A 132 -14.67 20.91 -6.09
CA HIS A 132 -15.06 20.34 -4.81
C HIS A 132 -13.88 20.37 -3.82
N PRO A 133 -14.08 20.58 -2.49
CA PRO A 133 -12.99 20.75 -1.54
C PRO A 133 -11.96 19.63 -1.48
N VAL A 134 -12.29 18.41 -1.89
CA VAL A 134 -11.33 17.28 -1.97
C VAL A 134 -10.24 17.55 -3.00
N SER A 135 -10.51 18.41 -3.97
CA SER A 135 -9.58 18.77 -5.04
C SER A 135 -8.37 19.51 -4.47
N GLY A 136 -7.19 19.14 -4.95
CA GLY A 136 -5.91 19.68 -4.50
C GLY A 136 -4.83 18.62 -4.43
N SER A 137 -3.71 18.98 -3.83
CA SER A 137 -2.62 18.06 -3.56
C SER A 137 -2.43 17.84 -2.07
N TRP A 138 -2.23 16.60 -1.66
CA TRP A 138 -2.29 16.16 -0.27
C TRP A 138 -1.08 15.30 0.10
N GLN A 139 -0.52 15.56 1.27
CA GLN A 139 0.64 14.83 1.80
C GLN A 139 0.23 14.02 3.02
N GLN A 140 0.30 12.70 2.91
CA GLN A 140 0.08 11.79 4.02
C GLN A 140 0.91 12.15 5.27
N GLN A 141 0.24 12.18 6.42
CA GLN A 141 0.82 12.51 7.73
C GLN A 141 0.67 11.38 8.74
N GLN A 142 -0.51 10.75 8.78
CA GLN A 142 -0.81 9.72 9.77
C GLN A 142 -1.59 8.57 9.15
N PHE A 143 -1.46 7.40 9.77
CA PHE A 143 -2.13 6.19 9.34
C PHE A 143 -2.58 5.35 10.51
N LYS A 144 -3.74 4.71 10.35
CA LYS A 144 -4.26 3.70 11.25
C LYS A 144 -4.73 2.52 10.43
N GLY A 145 -4.64 1.34 11.01
CA GLY A 145 -5.03 0.10 10.37
C GLY A 145 -5.38 -0.98 11.39
N ASN A 146 -6.26 -1.90 10.99
CA ASN A 146 -6.52 -3.11 11.74
C ASN A 146 -5.31 -4.08 11.70
N ASP A 147 -5.38 -5.16 12.48
CA ASP A 147 -4.26 -6.09 12.60
C ASP A 147 -3.96 -6.86 11.31
N ALA A 148 -4.99 -7.15 10.50
CA ALA A 148 -4.82 -7.81 9.20
C ALA A 148 -3.94 -6.99 8.24
N LEU A 149 -4.09 -5.66 8.27
CA LEU A 149 -3.27 -4.74 7.48
C LEU A 149 -1.83 -4.67 7.98
N ARG A 150 -1.62 -4.84 9.29
CA ARG A 150 -0.36 -4.49 9.95
C ARG A 150 0.54 -5.68 10.24
N THR A 151 0.08 -6.91 10.04
CA THR A 151 0.77 -8.12 10.50
C THR A 151 1.31 -8.93 9.34
N VAL A 152 2.63 -9.08 9.25
CA VAL A 152 3.34 -9.84 8.20
C VAL A 152 4.22 -10.91 8.85
N GLU A 153 4.39 -12.05 8.18
CA GLU A 153 5.32 -13.08 8.61
C GLU A 153 6.50 -13.16 7.64
N TYR A 154 7.70 -13.24 8.21
CA TYR A 154 8.94 -13.45 7.46
C TYR A 154 9.65 -14.70 7.92
N GLN A 155 10.29 -15.37 6.97
CA GLN A 155 11.24 -16.44 7.23
C GLN A 155 12.40 -16.32 6.25
N MET A 156 13.63 -16.34 6.76
CA MET A 156 14.85 -16.33 5.97
C MET A 156 15.68 -17.58 6.25
N THR A 157 16.01 -18.29 5.18
CA THR A 157 16.98 -19.39 5.21
C THR A 157 18.29 -18.94 4.56
N THR A 158 19.25 -19.85 4.39
CA THR A 158 20.48 -19.53 3.64
C THR A 158 20.19 -19.13 2.20
N ASP A 159 19.20 -19.76 1.57
CA ASP A 159 18.98 -19.73 0.12
C ASP A 159 17.68 -19.02 -0.28
N HIS A 160 16.71 -18.91 0.64
CA HIS A 160 15.36 -18.39 0.37
C HIS A 160 14.92 -17.32 1.37
N PHE A 161 14.05 -16.43 0.91
CA PHE A 161 13.25 -15.53 1.71
C PHE A 161 11.77 -15.77 1.45
N VAL A 162 10.98 -15.82 2.52
CA VAL A 162 9.55 -16.11 2.50
C VAL A 162 8.82 -14.99 3.21
N MET A 163 7.82 -14.44 2.53
CA MET A 163 6.88 -13.46 3.08
C MET A 163 5.47 -14.05 3.03
N ARG A 164 4.69 -13.84 4.09
CA ARG A 164 3.25 -14.13 4.12
C ARG A 164 2.48 -12.95 4.70
N TRP A 165 1.47 -12.50 3.97
CA TRP A 165 0.61 -11.40 4.39
C TRP A 165 -0.80 -11.56 3.80
N ASN A 166 -1.80 -11.68 4.69
CA ASN A 166 -3.22 -11.65 4.35
C ASN A 166 -3.66 -12.52 3.14
N GLY A 167 -3.21 -13.77 3.06
CA GLY A 167 -3.53 -14.67 1.93
C GLY A 167 -2.64 -14.50 0.70
N THR A 168 -1.71 -13.55 0.74
CA THR A 168 -0.66 -13.34 -0.26
C THR A 168 0.71 -13.72 0.29
N GLY A 169 1.66 -13.98 -0.60
CA GLY A 169 3.04 -14.23 -0.21
C GLY A 169 3.88 -14.91 -1.27
N TYR A 170 5.17 -15.01 -1.01
CA TYR A 170 6.12 -15.66 -1.91
C TYR A 170 7.12 -16.52 -1.12
N ASP A 171 7.80 -17.38 -1.87
CA ASP A 171 8.97 -18.13 -1.43
C ASP A 171 9.99 -18.00 -2.56
N ALA A 172 10.94 -17.07 -2.37
CA ALA A 172 11.84 -16.60 -3.41
C ALA A 172 13.30 -16.91 -3.03
N LYS A 173 14.10 -17.32 -4.02
CA LYS A 173 15.52 -17.60 -3.82
C LYS A 173 16.35 -16.34 -3.99
N PHE A 174 17.50 -16.29 -3.32
CA PHE A 174 18.54 -15.29 -3.57
C PHE A 174 19.35 -15.59 -4.86
N ASP A 175 18.66 -15.92 -5.96
CA ASP A 175 19.28 -16.28 -7.24
C ASP A 175 19.05 -15.25 -8.36
N GLY A 176 18.47 -14.10 -8.03
CA GLY A 176 18.22 -12.99 -8.94
C GLY A 176 17.08 -13.23 -9.94
N LYS A 177 16.26 -14.28 -9.75
CA LYS A 177 15.10 -14.54 -10.59
C LYS A 177 13.83 -13.96 -9.97
N GLU A 178 12.84 -13.75 -10.84
CA GLU A 178 11.49 -13.36 -10.46
C GLU A 178 10.69 -14.56 -9.93
N TYR A 179 9.97 -14.34 -8.83
CA TYR A 179 9.06 -15.29 -8.21
C TYR A 179 7.66 -14.67 -8.09
N PRO A 180 6.58 -15.39 -8.38
CA PRO A 180 5.23 -14.84 -8.26
C PRO A 180 4.86 -14.60 -6.79
N ILE A 181 4.27 -13.44 -6.50
CA ILE A 181 3.53 -13.21 -5.26
C ILE A 181 2.19 -13.94 -5.40
N LYS A 182 2.11 -15.11 -4.77
CA LYS A 182 0.90 -15.94 -4.81
C LYS A 182 -0.24 -15.22 -4.12
N GLY A 183 -1.45 -15.32 -4.66
CA GLY A 183 -2.65 -14.71 -4.10
C GLY A 183 -2.83 -13.23 -4.46
N ASP A 184 -1.83 -12.57 -5.06
CA ASP A 184 -1.95 -11.19 -5.52
C ASP A 184 -2.74 -11.10 -6.85
N PRO A 185 -3.92 -10.43 -6.88
CA PRO A 185 -4.68 -10.23 -8.11
C PRO A 185 -3.93 -9.41 -9.17
N GLY A 186 -2.98 -8.58 -8.76
CA GLY A 186 -2.17 -7.75 -9.65
C GLY A 186 -1.09 -8.52 -10.40
N HIS A 187 -0.92 -9.82 -10.13
CA HIS A 187 0.11 -10.68 -10.72
C HIS A 187 1.54 -10.13 -10.56
N THR A 188 1.81 -9.52 -9.40
CA THR A 188 3.14 -9.03 -9.06
C THR A 188 4.13 -10.19 -8.95
N VAL A 189 5.35 -9.96 -9.42
CA VAL A 189 6.49 -10.86 -9.20
C VAL A 189 7.58 -10.11 -8.44
N VAL A 190 8.28 -10.82 -7.56
CA VAL A 190 9.34 -10.27 -6.71
C VAL A 190 10.69 -10.86 -7.09
N THR A 191 11.73 -10.05 -7.03
CA THR A 191 13.12 -10.51 -6.95
C THR A 191 13.68 -10.15 -5.58
N VAL A 192 14.36 -11.08 -4.90
CA VAL A 192 14.92 -10.85 -3.57
C VAL A 192 16.44 -10.96 -3.57
N THR A 193 17.09 -10.06 -2.83
CA THR A 193 18.54 -10.05 -2.64
C THR A 193 18.88 -10.05 -1.15
N ARG A 194 19.73 -10.98 -0.74
CA ARG A 194 20.31 -10.97 0.60
C ARG A 194 21.53 -10.06 0.62
N ILE A 195 21.45 -8.95 1.37
CA ILE A 195 22.55 -8.01 1.52
C ILE A 195 23.52 -8.49 2.60
N ASP A 196 22.99 -8.91 3.73
CA ASP A 196 23.74 -9.43 4.88
C ASP A 196 22.84 -10.35 5.74
N PRO A 197 23.32 -10.90 6.88
CA PRO A 197 22.50 -11.77 7.74
C PRO A 197 21.22 -11.15 8.31
N ASN A 198 21.08 -9.82 8.34
CA ASN A 198 19.94 -9.10 8.92
C ASN A 198 19.24 -8.18 7.90
N THR A 199 19.67 -8.18 6.65
CA THR A 199 19.17 -7.25 5.63
C THR A 199 18.77 -7.97 4.35
N VAL A 200 17.54 -7.73 3.91
CA VAL A 200 17.00 -8.18 2.61
C VAL A 200 16.50 -6.97 1.82
N GLU A 201 16.73 -7.00 0.51
CA GLU A 201 16.10 -6.08 -0.45
C GLU A 201 15.19 -6.86 -1.40
N GLU A 202 14.08 -6.26 -1.76
CA GLU A 202 13.05 -6.79 -2.65
C GLU A 202 12.77 -5.77 -3.75
N ILE A 203 12.55 -6.27 -4.97
CA ILE A 203 12.12 -5.47 -6.10
C ILE A 203 10.87 -6.12 -6.67
N ASP A 204 9.75 -5.40 -6.59
CA ASP A 204 8.47 -5.85 -7.10
C ASP A 204 8.24 -5.33 -8.50
N HIS A 205 7.80 -6.25 -9.37
CA HIS A 205 7.45 -5.96 -10.74
C HIS A 205 5.98 -6.26 -10.99
N ARG A 206 5.29 -5.30 -11.61
CA ARG A 206 3.89 -5.45 -12.00
C ARG A 206 3.74 -4.96 -13.44
N GLN A 207 3.04 -5.75 -14.26
CA GLN A 207 2.89 -5.47 -15.71
C GLN A 207 4.23 -5.20 -16.43
N GLY A 208 5.31 -5.87 -16.01
CA GLY A 208 6.64 -5.74 -16.62
C GLY A 208 7.40 -4.45 -16.25
N LYS A 209 6.93 -3.68 -15.26
CA LYS A 209 7.61 -2.51 -14.71
C LYS A 209 7.97 -2.75 -13.25
N VAL A 210 9.08 -2.17 -12.79
CA VAL A 210 9.36 -2.07 -11.36
C VAL A 210 8.36 -1.10 -10.73
N VAL A 211 7.65 -1.56 -9.70
CA VAL A 211 6.67 -0.76 -8.96
C VAL A 211 7.13 -0.41 -7.55
N ASP A 212 7.90 -1.29 -6.89
CA ASP A 212 8.43 -1.04 -5.54
C ASP A 212 9.88 -1.52 -5.39
N GLU A 213 10.65 -0.79 -4.60
CA GLU A 213 11.93 -1.24 -4.02
C GLU A 213 11.82 -1.22 -2.50
N ILE A 214 11.85 -2.39 -1.87
CA ILE A 214 11.67 -2.54 -0.43
C ILE A 214 12.97 -3.01 0.20
N ARG A 215 13.37 -2.37 1.31
CA ARG A 215 14.51 -2.76 2.13
C ARG A 215 14.04 -3.07 3.54
N LEU A 216 14.35 -4.28 4.00
CA LEU A 216 14.11 -4.76 5.36
C LEU A 216 15.44 -4.90 6.09
N ALA A 217 15.64 -4.17 7.18
CA ALA A 217 16.84 -4.23 8.01
C ALA A 217 16.48 -4.58 9.47
N ALA A 218 16.68 -5.84 9.85
CA ALA A 218 16.45 -6.31 11.20
C ALA A 218 17.51 -5.80 12.18
N ALA A 219 17.08 -5.32 13.34
CA ALA A 219 17.97 -4.99 14.43
C ALA A 219 18.67 -6.24 14.98
N LYS A 220 19.89 -6.07 15.51
CA LYS A 220 20.68 -7.20 16.05
C LYS A 220 20.02 -7.90 17.24
N ASP A 221 19.13 -7.20 17.95
CA ASP A 221 18.37 -7.78 19.07
C ASP A 221 17.14 -8.58 18.61
N GLY A 222 16.85 -8.58 17.31
CA GLY A 222 15.73 -9.30 16.71
C GLY A 222 14.36 -8.76 17.09
N LYS A 223 14.25 -7.53 17.61
CA LYS A 223 12.98 -6.97 18.10
C LYS A 223 12.29 -6.05 17.11
N THR A 224 13.07 -5.42 16.23
CA THR A 224 12.55 -4.49 15.22
C THR A 224 13.13 -4.77 13.84
N ILE A 225 12.35 -4.46 12.81
CA ILE A 225 12.83 -4.33 11.42
C ILE A 225 12.58 -2.89 11.00
N GLU A 226 13.61 -2.21 10.52
CA GLU A 226 13.45 -0.95 9.78
C GLU A 226 13.05 -1.29 8.35
N VAL A 227 11.96 -0.68 7.88
CA VAL A 227 11.47 -0.81 6.51
C VAL A 227 11.66 0.50 5.80
N THR A 228 12.26 0.46 4.62
CA THR A 228 12.21 1.53 3.63
C THR A 228 11.55 0.98 2.38
N ASP A 229 10.41 1.54 2.03
CA ASP A 229 9.63 1.18 0.87
C ASP A 229 9.63 2.36 -0.10
N LYS A 230 10.19 2.17 -1.29
CA LYS A 230 10.12 3.14 -2.37
C LYS A 230 9.09 2.68 -3.39
N ASP A 231 7.91 3.27 -3.28
CA ASP A 231 6.85 3.14 -4.25
C ASP A 231 7.19 3.97 -5.49
N LEU A 232 7.76 3.30 -6.49
CA LEU A 232 8.16 3.91 -7.76
C LEU A 232 6.94 4.22 -8.64
N ALA A 233 5.84 3.48 -8.48
CA ALA A 233 4.61 3.71 -9.22
C ALA A 233 4.00 5.07 -8.86
N HIS A 234 3.98 5.43 -7.58
CA HIS A 234 3.42 6.68 -7.07
C HIS A 234 4.49 7.76 -6.79
N GLY A 235 5.78 7.40 -6.85
CA GLY A 235 6.89 8.31 -6.59
C GLY A 235 6.96 8.74 -5.11
N GLN A 236 6.64 7.81 -4.22
CA GLN A 236 6.64 8.00 -2.77
C GLN A 236 7.73 7.16 -2.11
N THR A 237 8.10 7.54 -0.90
CA THR A 237 8.96 6.72 -0.04
C THR A 237 8.38 6.71 1.35
N THR A 238 8.14 5.51 1.85
CA THR A 238 7.60 5.24 3.17
C THR A 238 8.66 4.57 4.03
N THR A 239 8.94 5.13 5.21
CA THR A 239 9.81 4.49 6.21
C THR A 239 9.02 4.22 7.46
N TYR A 240 9.17 3.04 8.04
CA TYR A 240 8.53 2.65 9.29
C TYR A 240 9.30 1.51 9.96
N THR A 241 8.94 1.19 11.20
CA THR A 241 9.43 0.02 11.90
C THR A 241 8.35 -1.04 12.02
N LEU A 242 8.77 -2.29 11.94
CA LEU A 242 8.00 -3.44 12.38
C LEU A 242 8.48 -3.87 13.77
N GLU A 243 7.56 -4.35 14.60
CA GLU A 243 7.82 -4.86 15.95
C GLU A 243 7.49 -6.36 16.00
N LYS A 244 8.41 -7.15 16.53
CA LYS A 244 8.23 -8.61 16.62
C LYS A 244 7.07 -8.95 17.55
N GLN A 245 6.19 -9.84 17.11
CA GLN A 245 5.11 -10.38 17.93
C GLN A 245 5.62 -11.60 18.70
N GLN A 246 5.16 -11.75 19.95
CA GLN A 246 5.58 -12.81 20.87
C GLN A 246 5.20 -14.21 20.37
#